data_AF-A0A835CDC9-F1
#
_entry.id   AF-A0A835CDC9-F1
#
_cell.length_a   1.000
_cell.length_b   1.000
_cell.length_c   1.000
_cell.angle_alpha   90.00
_cell.angle_beta   90.00
_cell.angle_gamma   90.00
#
_symmetry.space_group_name_H-M   'P 1'
#
loop_
_entity.id
_entity.type
_entity.pdbx_description
1 polymer ?
#
loop_
_entity_poly.entity_id
_entity_poly.type
_entity_poly.pdbx_seq_one_letter_code
_entity_poly.pdbx_strand_id
1 'polypeptide(L)'
;MTAFRAAEAVVGTLQNLPPRVAHTAALVVLWTVWKARNAVIFNGVNQPAIAMACALQEHINLWVCRAPRRLNFETLKLWCQTVVDVN
;
A
#
# COMPACT_ATOMS: atom_id res chain seq x y z
N MET A 1 1.01 -16.04 -11.55
CA MET A 1 0.12 -15.89 -10.37
C MET A 1 -0.86 -14.78 -10.70
N THR A 2 -2.16 -15.07 -10.85
CA THR A 2 -3.14 -14.14 -11.44
C THR A 2 -3.36 -12.92 -10.54
N ALA A 3 -3.48 -11.72 -11.14
CA ALA A 3 -3.70 -10.45 -10.43
C ALA A 3 -4.90 -10.50 -9.45
N PHE A 4 -5.88 -11.35 -9.74
CA PHE A 4 -7.01 -11.64 -8.87
C PHE A 4 -6.61 -12.21 -7.50
N ARG A 5 -5.67 -13.17 -7.44
CA ARG A 5 -5.19 -13.75 -6.17
C ARG A 5 -4.41 -12.74 -5.33
N ALA A 6 -3.67 -11.85 -5.99
CA ALA A 6 -2.98 -10.76 -5.30
C ALA A 6 -3.99 -9.75 -4.70
N ALA A 7 -5.07 -9.45 -5.43
CA ALA A 7 -6.14 -8.60 -4.94
C ALA A 7 -6.87 -9.24 -3.74
N GLU A 8 -7.19 -10.53 -3.80
CA GLU A 8 -7.81 -11.25 -2.68
C GLU A 8 -6.92 -11.27 -1.43
N ALA A 9 -5.60 -11.48 -1.59
CA ALA A 9 -4.65 -11.43 -0.48
C ALA A 9 -4.58 -10.04 0.17
N VAL A 10 -4.60 -8.97 -0.64
CA VAL A 10 -4.65 -7.59 -0.15
C VAL A 10 -5.98 -7.31 0.57
N VAL A 11 -7.12 -7.75 0.03
CA VAL A 11 -8.42 -7.55 0.70
C VAL A 11 -8.47 -8.32 2.03
N GLY A 12 -8.02 -9.58 2.05
CA GLY A 12 -7.98 -10.38 3.27
C GLY A 12 -7.09 -9.78 4.36
N THR A 13 -5.94 -9.22 3.99
CA THR A 13 -5.06 -8.53 4.95
C THR A 13 -5.65 -7.22 5.45
N LEU A 14 -6.32 -6.44 4.59
CA LEU A 14 -7.00 -5.20 4.99
C LEU A 14 -8.20 -5.43 5.92
N GLN A 15 -8.93 -6.53 5.76
CA GLN A 15 -10.06 -6.91 6.62
C GLN A 15 -9.66 -7.18 8.07
N ASN A 16 -8.41 -7.59 8.30
CA ASN A 16 -7.88 -7.85 9.63
C ASN A 16 -7.41 -6.57 10.36
N LEU A 17 -7.38 -5.42 9.68
CA LEU A 17 -6.98 -4.15 10.28
C LEU A 17 -8.17 -3.43 10.91
N PRO A 18 -7.95 -2.59 11.94
CA PRO A 18 -8.98 -1.71 12.46
C PRO A 18 -9.60 -0.87 11.32
N PRO A 19 -10.92 -0.64 11.27
CA PRO A 19 -11.59 -0.06 10.09
C PRO A 19 -10.99 1.25 9.57
N ARG A 20 -10.53 2.13 10.47
CA ARG A 20 -9.88 3.41 10.11
C ARG A 20 -8.48 3.21 9.52
N VAL A 21 -7.76 2.21 10.01
CA VAL A 21 -6.43 1.81 9.52
C VAL A 21 -6.58 1.13 8.16
N ALA A 22 -7.56 0.24 8.01
CA ALA A 22 -7.90 -0.43 6.75
C ALA A 22 -8.23 0.57 5.63
N HIS A 23 -9.07 1.58 5.92
CA HIS A 23 -9.40 2.62 4.94
C HIS A 23 -8.17 3.43 4.51
N THR A 24 -7.30 3.76 5.48
CA THR A 24 -6.05 4.47 5.21
C THR A 24 -5.12 3.63 4.34
N ALA A 25 -4.94 2.35 4.69
CA ALA A 25 -4.13 1.41 3.92
C ALA A 25 -4.66 1.20 2.49
N ALA A 26 -5.98 1.05 2.31
CA ALA A 26 -6.62 0.92 1.01
C ALA A 26 -6.36 2.15 0.12
N LEU A 27 -6.47 3.36 0.67
CA LEU A 27 -6.17 4.57 -0.08
C LEU A 27 -4.70 4.67 -0.49
N VAL A 28 -3.76 4.26 0.37
CA VAL A 28 -2.32 4.24 0.00
C VAL A 28 -2.05 3.24 -1.12
N VAL A 29 -2.67 2.05 -1.08
CA VAL A 29 -2.58 1.06 -2.16
C VAL A 29 -3.11 1.63 -3.48
N LEU A 30 -4.30 2.22 -3.47
CA LEU A 30 -4.90 2.86 -4.65
C LEU A 30 -4.02 4.00 -5.18
N TRP A 31 -3.45 4.80 -4.29
CA TRP A 31 -2.54 5.88 -4.63
C TRP A 31 -1.26 5.38 -5.31
N THR A 32 -0.64 4.32 -4.80
CA THR A 32 0.56 3.72 -5.38
C THR A 32 0.27 3.13 -6.76
N VAL A 33 -0.86 2.41 -6.92
CA VAL A 33 -1.29 1.87 -8.21
C VAL A 33 -1.55 2.99 -9.22
N TRP A 34 -2.25 4.04 -8.79
CA TRP A 34 -2.50 5.20 -9.64
C TRP A 34 -1.18 5.83 -10.10
N LYS A 35 -0.20 6.04 -9.22
CA LYS A 35 1.10 6.60 -9.62
C LYS A 35 1.89 5.69 -10.55
N ALA A 36 1.92 4.38 -10.30
CA ALA A 36 2.58 3.43 -11.19
C ALA A 36 1.99 3.48 -12.61
N ARG A 37 0.66 3.54 -12.74
CA ARG A 37 -0.02 3.69 -14.04
C ARG A 37 0.31 5.01 -14.73
N ASN A 38 0.33 6.11 -13.99
CA ASN A 38 0.70 7.41 -14.55
C ASN A 38 2.17 7.47 -14.97
N ALA A 39 3.08 6.80 -14.26
CA ALA A 39 4.48 6.70 -14.66
C ALA A 39 4.65 5.97 -16.01
N VAL A 40 3.84 4.95 -16.27
CA VAL A 40 3.81 4.29 -17.59
C VAL A 40 3.31 5.25 -18.67
N ILE A 41 2.20 5.95 -18.42
CA ILE A 41 1.57 6.83 -19.40
C ILE A 41 2.44 8.05 -19.72
N PHE A 42 2.96 8.71 -18.70
CA PHE A 42 3.66 9.99 -18.87
C PHE A 42 5.18 9.84 -19.04
N ASN A 43 5.78 8.80 -18.45
CA ASN A 43 7.24 8.63 -18.46
C ASN A 43 7.68 7.38 -19.25
N GLY A 44 6.77 6.54 -19.73
CA GLY A 44 7.11 5.27 -20.38
C GLY A 44 7.77 4.25 -19.45
N VAL A 45 7.72 4.47 -18.13
CA VAL A 45 8.42 3.64 -17.15
C VAL A 45 7.46 2.58 -16.60
N ASN A 46 7.75 1.32 -16.89
CA ASN A 46 7.07 0.19 -16.25
C ASN A 46 7.76 -0.14 -14.92
N GLN A 47 7.10 0.17 -13.80
CA GLN A 47 7.67 -0.08 -12.48
C GLN A 47 7.59 -1.58 -12.11
N PRO A 48 8.71 -2.21 -11.72
CA PRO A 48 8.67 -3.57 -11.22
C PRO A 48 7.92 -3.64 -9.89
N ALA A 49 7.35 -4.80 -9.57
CA ALA A 49 6.55 -5.02 -8.35
C ALA A 49 7.31 -4.64 -7.06
N ILE A 50 8.63 -4.90 -7.02
CA ILE A 50 9.50 -4.52 -5.90
C ILE A 50 9.53 -2.99 -5.71
N ALA A 51 9.67 -2.22 -6.80
CA ALA A 51 9.66 -0.76 -6.72
C ALA A 51 8.30 -0.23 -6.24
N MET A 52 7.20 -0.89 -6.64
CA MET A 52 5.87 -0.56 -6.14
C MET A 52 5.72 -0.86 -4.63
N ALA A 53 6.30 -1.95 -4.13
CA ALA A 53 6.29 -2.28 -2.71
C ALA A 53 7.10 -1.27 -1.88
N CYS A 54 8.29 -0.87 -2.34
CA CYS A 54 9.08 0.18 -1.71
C CYS A 54 8.33 1.53 -1.69
N ALA A 55 7.71 1.91 -2.81
CA ALA A 55 6.91 3.13 -2.89
C ALA A 55 5.69 3.10 -1.95
N LEU A 56 5.04 1.94 -1.82
CA LEU A 56 3.95 1.74 -0.87
C LEU A 56 4.42 1.99 0.57
N GLN A 57 5.56 1.43 0.95
CA GLN A 57 6.14 1.60 2.29
C GLN A 57 6.50 3.06 2.58
N GLU A 58 7.12 3.73 1.61
CA GLU A 58 7.45 5.15 1.72
C GLU A 58 6.18 6.02 1.85
N HIS A 59 5.12 5.71 1.09
CA HIS A 59 3.85 6.42 1.19
C HIS A 59 3.12 6.19 2.49
N ILE A 60 3.19 4.98 3.05
CA ILE A 60 2.64 4.70 4.38
C ILE A 60 3.38 5.55 5.43
N ASN A 61 4.71 5.60 5.39
CA ASN A 61 5.50 6.43 6.30
C ASN A 61 5.18 7.93 6.16
N LEU A 62 4.96 8.43 4.95
CA LEU A 62 4.56 9.82 4.72
C LEU A 62 3.11 10.12 5.13
N TRP A 63 2.22 9.14 4.99
CA TRP A 63 0.81 9.26 5.40
C TRP A 63 0.64 9.18 6.92
N VAL A 64 1.50 8.47 7.63
CA VAL A 64 1.59 8.52 9.10
C VAL A 64 1.75 9.95 9.61
N CYS A 65 2.50 10.79 8.89
CA CYS A 65 2.68 12.21 9.24
C CYS A 65 1.45 13.09 8.92
N ARG A 66 0.53 12.64 8.04
CA ARG A 66 -0.63 13.42 7.57
C ARG A 66 -1.97 12.96 8.14
N ALA A 67 -2.04 11.73 8.64
CA ALA A 67 -3.24 11.19 9.24
C ALA A 67 -3.47 11.79 10.64
N PRO A 68 -4.72 12.00 11.06
CA PRO A 68 -5.03 12.57 12.37
C PRO A 68 -4.36 11.77 13.49
N ARG A 69 -3.80 12.45 14.51
CA ARG A 69 -3.08 11.87 15.69
C ARG A 69 -3.84 10.76 16.46
N ARG A 70 -5.08 10.46 16.09
CA ARG A 70 -5.95 9.44 16.68
C ARG A 70 -5.81 8.05 16.03
N LEU A 71 -4.99 7.92 14.99
CA LEU A 71 -4.69 6.63 14.35
C LEU A 71 -3.48 5.98 15.02
N ASN A 72 -3.60 4.69 15.37
CA ASN A 72 -2.47 3.90 15.84
C ASN A 72 -1.62 3.48 14.63
N PHE A 73 -0.50 4.17 14.43
CA PHE A 73 0.38 4.00 13.29
C PHE A 73 1.33 2.80 13.40
N GLU A 74 1.53 2.27 14.60
CA GLU A 74 2.35 1.07 14.81
C GLU A 74 1.73 -0.13 14.10
N THR A 75 0.41 -0.28 14.20
CA THR A 75 -0.33 -1.34 13.48
C THR A 75 -0.18 -1.23 11.96
N LEU A 76 -0.18 -0.01 11.42
CA LEU A 76 -0.06 0.23 9.98
C LEU A 76 1.38 -0.03 9.48
N LYS A 77 2.40 0.35 10.26
CA LYS A 77 3.81 0.08 9.95
C LYS A 77 4.11 -1.41 10.00
N LEU A 78 3.62 -2.11 11.03
CA LEU A 78 3.79 -3.56 11.17
C LEU A 78 3.18 -4.30 9.97
N TRP A 79 1.96 -3.92 9.58
CA TRP A 79 1.32 -4.47 8.38
C TRP A 79 2.13 -4.20 7.11
N CYS A 80 2.63 -2.97 6.94
CA CYS A 80 3.45 -2.65 5.78
C CYS A 80 4.70 -3.54 5.67
N GLN A 81 5.36 -3.85 6.78
CA GLN A 81 6.51 -4.77 6.79
C GLN A 81 6.10 -6.16 6.30
N THR A 82 4.95 -6.68 6.74
CA THR A 82 4.45 -7.99 6.28
C THR A 82 4.11 -8.03 4.78
N VAL A 83 3.82 -6.88 4.15
CA VAL A 83 3.56 -6.81 2.70
C VAL A 83 4.86 -6.78 1.89
N VAL A 84 5.94 -6.23 2.45
CA VAL A 84 7.24 -6.14 1.78
C VAL A 84 7.99 -7.48 1.84
N ASP A 85 7.91 -8.20 2.96
CA ASP A 85 8.61 -9.49 3.17
C ASP A 85 8.02 -10.67 2.36
N VAL A 86 6.84 -10.50 1.74
CA VAL A 86 6.16 -11.55 0.95
C VAL A 86 6.53 -11.50 -0.55
N ASN A 87 7.37 -10.54 -0.96
CA ASN A 87 7.97 -10.46 -2.30
C ASN A 87 9.45 -10.85 -2.30
#